data_AF-A0A660LDW4-F1
#
_entry.id   AF-A0A660LDW4-F1
#
_cell.length_a   1.000
_cell.length_b   1.000
_cell.length_c   1.000
_cell.angle_alpha   90.00
_cell.angle_beta   90.00
_cell.angle_gamma   90.00
#
_symmetry.space_group_name_H-M   'P 1'
#
loop_
_entity.id
_entity.type
_entity.pdbx_description
1 polymer ?
#
loop_
_entity_poly.entity_id
_entity_poly.type
_entity_poly.pdbx_seq_one_letter_code
_entity_poly.pdbx_strand_id
1 'polypeptide(L)'
;MLTGIAAVAALAPAGNAAAPKTETLRIFEKTRSIQLTKADGRVLTQLPIAESEPQPGDVLDIVFDLFEGNHARHDRTRLGSDHLRCEFLAGGPPRCVSHATLGRSMLVIEGTPPRVTLGTGRFAGATGRVVSAKEVRQAPPTELAHNDIDVVARVTLR
;
A
#
# COMPACT_ATOMS: atom_id res chain seq x y z
N MET A 1 20.43 -60.54 -35.49
CA MET A 1 19.24 -60.28 -34.66
C MET A 1 19.20 -58.79 -34.37
N LEU A 2 18.21 -58.07 -34.90
CA LEU A 2 18.01 -56.64 -34.68
C LEU A 2 17.19 -56.43 -33.40
N THR A 3 17.64 -55.57 -32.49
CA THR A 3 16.84 -55.14 -31.34
C THR A 3 16.83 -53.62 -31.28
N GLY A 4 15.64 -53.05 -31.45
CA GLY A 4 15.39 -51.63 -31.70
C GLY A 4 15.44 -50.73 -30.46
N ILE A 5 15.69 -49.45 -30.71
CA ILE A 5 15.72 -48.36 -29.74
C ILE A 5 14.29 -47.85 -29.54
N ALA A 6 13.72 -48.03 -28.35
CA ALA A 6 12.43 -47.47 -27.98
C ALA A 6 12.61 -45.98 -27.59
N ALA A 7 12.04 -45.07 -28.39
CA ALA A 7 11.95 -43.66 -28.07
C ALA A 7 10.80 -43.42 -27.07
N VAL A 8 11.13 -43.07 -25.83
CA VAL A 8 10.16 -42.63 -24.82
C VAL A 8 9.82 -41.17 -25.10
N ALA A 9 8.64 -40.91 -25.67
CA ALA A 9 8.10 -39.56 -25.80
C ALA A 9 7.75 -39.03 -24.39
N ALA A 10 8.58 -38.12 -23.89
CA ALA A 10 8.30 -37.39 -22.66
C ALA A 10 7.11 -36.43 -22.90
N LEU A 11 5.92 -36.83 -22.46
CA LEU A 11 4.77 -35.94 -22.32
C LEU A 11 5.10 -34.94 -21.20
N ALA A 12 5.56 -33.75 -21.57
CA ALA A 12 5.69 -32.65 -20.62
C ALA A 12 4.29 -32.27 -20.09
N PRO A 13 4.09 -32.17 -18.77
CA PRO A 13 2.82 -31.70 -18.23
C PRO A 13 2.64 -30.24 -18.66
N ALA A 14 1.60 -29.98 -19.44
CA ALA A 14 1.08 -28.63 -19.64
C ALA A 14 0.56 -28.14 -18.28
N GLY A 15 1.40 -27.39 -17.56
CA GLY A 15 0.98 -26.71 -16.36
C GLY A 15 -0.12 -25.72 -16.73
N ASN A 16 -1.35 -26.00 -16.33
CA ASN A 16 -2.43 -25.02 -16.39
C ASN A 16 -2.05 -23.87 -15.45
N ALA A 17 -1.48 -22.80 -16.01
CA ALA A 17 -1.31 -21.56 -15.28
C ALA A 17 -2.70 -21.08 -14.85
N ALA A 18 -2.91 -20.93 -13.54
CA ALA A 18 -4.16 -20.39 -13.02
C ALA A 18 -4.40 -19.00 -13.64
N ALA A 19 -5.63 -18.74 -14.07
CA ALA A 19 -5.96 -17.45 -14.65
C ALA A 19 -5.76 -16.34 -13.60
N PRO A 20 -5.17 -15.18 -13.97
CA PRO A 20 -4.97 -14.08 -13.05
C PRO A 20 -6.28 -13.65 -12.38
N LYS A 21 -6.28 -13.55 -11.06
CA LYS A 21 -7.46 -13.12 -10.28
C LYS A 21 -7.30 -11.67 -9.86
N THR A 22 -8.25 -10.81 -10.24
CA THR A 22 -8.31 -9.44 -9.70
C THR A 22 -9.17 -9.40 -8.44
N GLU A 23 -8.62 -8.85 -7.36
CA GLU A 23 -9.30 -8.58 -6.10
C GLU A 23 -9.43 -7.06 -5.90
N THR A 24 -10.48 -6.64 -5.19
CA THR A 24 -10.65 -5.25 -4.75
C THR A 24 -10.46 -5.21 -3.24
N LEU A 25 -9.42 -4.52 -2.79
CA LEU A 25 -9.17 -4.27 -1.37
C LEU A 25 -9.90 -2.99 -0.99
N ARG A 26 -10.68 -3.05 0.09
CA ARG A 26 -11.33 -1.89 0.72
C ARG A 26 -10.78 -1.82 2.13
N ILE A 27 -9.99 -0.78 2.41
CA ILE A 27 -9.24 -0.66 3.64
C ILE A 27 -9.56 0.68 4.26
N PHE A 28 -9.85 0.65 5.56
CA PHE A 28 -9.82 1.82 6.40
C PHE A 28 -8.49 1.89 7.14
N GLU A 29 -7.76 2.98 6.94
CA GLU A 29 -6.47 3.24 7.55
C GLU A 29 -6.66 4.19 8.73
N LYS A 30 -6.43 3.68 9.95
CA LYS A 30 -6.44 4.51 11.16
C LYS A 30 -5.04 4.99 11.45
N THR A 31 -4.87 6.30 11.55
CA THR A 31 -3.58 6.92 11.83
C THR A 31 -3.11 6.56 13.24
N ARG A 32 -1.91 6.00 13.34
CA ARG A 32 -1.26 5.63 14.61
C ARG A 32 -0.18 6.61 15.01
N SER A 33 0.58 7.11 14.04
CA SER A 33 1.57 8.14 14.25
C SER A 33 1.78 8.93 12.98
N ILE A 34 2.16 10.18 13.14
CA ILE A 34 2.51 11.10 12.07
C ILE A 34 3.80 11.83 12.46
N GLN A 35 4.71 11.96 11.51
CA GLN A 35 5.97 12.67 11.68
C GLN A 35 6.26 13.48 10.42
N LEU A 36 6.52 14.78 10.58
CA LEU A 36 7.05 15.62 9.51
C LEU A 36 8.50 15.97 9.85
N THR A 37 9.43 15.50 9.03
CA THR A 37 10.83 15.91 9.08
C THR A 37 11.02 17.08 8.11
N LYS A 38 11.38 18.24 8.63
CA LYS A 38 11.60 19.45 7.83
C LYS A 38 12.92 19.34 7.07
N ALA A 39 13.06 20.13 5.99
CA ALA A 39 14.30 20.19 5.20
C ALA A 39 15.56 20.56 6.01
N ASP A 40 15.40 21.28 7.14
CA ASP A 40 16.48 21.64 8.08
C ASP A 40 16.83 20.51 9.08
N GLY A 41 16.15 19.36 9.00
CA GLY A 41 16.33 18.21 9.89
C GLY A 41 15.48 18.24 11.16
N ARG A 42 14.72 19.31 11.42
CA ARG A 42 13.80 19.36 12.56
C ARG A 42 12.66 18.35 12.40
N VAL A 43 12.34 17.63 13.45
CA VAL A 43 11.28 16.62 13.45
C VAL A 43 10.06 17.13 14.22
N LEU A 44 8.90 17.14 13.57
CA LEU A 44 7.60 17.50 14.15
C LEU A 44 6.75 16.25 14.32
N THR A 45 6.37 15.94 15.56
CA THR A 45 5.55 14.77 15.92
C THR A 45 4.25 15.14 16.63
N GLN A 46 4.05 16.42 16.96
CA GLN A 46 2.87 16.91 17.65
C GLN A 46 1.84 17.43 16.66
N LEU A 47 0.57 17.13 16.92
CA LEU A 47 -0.55 17.66 16.18
C LEU A 47 -1.02 19.01 16.76
N PRO A 48 -1.61 19.87 15.91
CA PRO A 48 -1.63 19.73 14.46
C PRO A 48 -0.21 19.98 13.92
N ILE A 49 0.19 19.33 12.82
CA ILE A 49 1.41 19.70 12.09
C ILE A 49 1.14 21.02 11.32
N ALA A 50 0.59 22.02 12.02
CA ALA A 50 0.07 23.25 11.46
C ALA A 50 1.12 24.36 11.37
N GLU A 51 2.38 24.10 11.73
CA GLU A 51 3.40 25.16 11.67
C GLU A 51 3.72 25.61 10.24
N SER A 52 3.31 24.85 9.21
CA SER A 52 3.25 25.25 7.80
C SER A 52 2.84 24.04 6.96
N GLU A 53 2.12 24.26 5.87
CA GLU A 53 1.98 23.25 4.79
C GLU A 53 3.37 22.69 4.45
N PRO A 54 3.53 21.36 4.24
CA PRO A 54 4.82 20.78 3.90
C PRO A 54 5.47 21.50 2.71
N GLN A 55 6.75 21.81 2.86
CA GLN A 55 7.54 22.55 1.89
C GLN A 55 8.47 21.60 1.11
N PRO A 56 8.97 22.01 -0.07
CA PRO A 56 10.01 21.26 -0.77
C PRO A 56 11.18 20.89 0.15
N GLY A 57 11.58 19.62 0.14
CA GLY A 57 12.61 19.05 1.01
C GLY A 57 12.07 18.44 2.31
N ASP A 58 10.81 18.69 2.67
CA ASP A 58 10.18 18.02 3.81
C ASP A 58 9.87 16.54 3.50
N VAL A 59 9.82 15.74 4.55
CA VAL A 59 9.43 14.32 4.51
C VAL A 59 8.35 14.04 5.52
N LEU A 60 7.22 13.51 5.06
CA LEU A 60 6.12 13.05 5.89
C LEU A 60 6.16 11.52 6.00
N ASP A 61 6.22 11.02 7.24
CA ASP A 61 6.09 9.62 7.59
C ASP A 61 4.80 9.41 8.38
N ILE A 62 3.95 8.50 7.93
CA ILE A 62 2.69 8.14 8.59
C ILE A 62 2.62 6.63 8.78
N VAL A 63 2.19 6.19 9.95
CA VAL A 63 1.93 4.78 10.24
C VAL A 63 0.44 4.60 10.50
N PHE A 64 -0.13 3.57 9.86
CA PHE A 64 -1.55 3.25 9.98
C PHE A 64 -1.75 1.84 10.52
N ASP A 65 -2.81 1.64 11.29
CA ASP A 65 -3.44 0.33 11.46
C ASP A 65 -4.50 0.16 10.36
N LEU A 66 -4.54 -1.01 9.72
CA LEU A 66 -5.44 -1.30 8.60
C LEU A 66 -6.62 -2.15 9.07
N PHE A 67 -7.82 -1.79 8.64
CA PHE A 67 -9.06 -2.54 8.89
C PHE A 67 -9.78 -2.79 7.56
N GLU A 68 -10.37 -3.98 7.39
CA GLU A 68 -11.16 -4.26 6.19
C GLU A 68 -12.46 -3.43 6.22
N GLY A 69 -12.75 -2.69 5.14
CA GLY A 69 -13.94 -1.85 5.01
C GLY A 69 -13.62 -0.38 4.75
N ASN A 70 -14.37 0.52 5.41
CA ASN A 70 -14.21 1.98 5.37
C ASN A 70 -14.50 2.59 6.77
N HIS A 71 -14.28 3.89 6.93
CA HIS A 71 -14.46 4.58 8.22
C HIS A 71 -15.85 4.40 8.85
N ALA A 72 -16.90 4.31 8.03
CA ALA A 72 -18.26 4.14 8.51
C ALA A 72 -18.58 2.67 8.89
N ARG A 73 -17.98 1.71 8.18
CA ARG A 73 -18.18 0.28 8.39
C ARG A 73 -16.89 -0.47 8.05
N HIS A 74 -16.16 -0.82 9.09
CA HIS A 74 -14.98 -1.66 9.01
C HIS A 74 -15.01 -2.77 10.06
N ASP A 75 -14.20 -3.80 9.83
CA ASP A 75 -13.98 -4.86 10.80
C ASP A 75 -13.32 -4.35 12.08
N ARG A 76 -13.66 -4.95 13.22
CA ARG A 76 -13.07 -4.58 14.52
C ARG A 76 -11.66 -5.14 14.71
N THR A 77 -11.30 -6.14 13.92
CA THR A 77 -10.00 -6.79 13.98
C THR A 77 -9.04 -6.12 13.01
N ARG A 78 -7.84 -5.80 13.49
CA ARG A 78 -6.78 -5.25 12.65
C ARG A 78 -6.36 -6.28 11.58
N LEU A 79 -6.40 -5.86 10.32
CA LEU A 79 -5.96 -6.63 9.15
C LEU A 79 -4.43 -6.57 8.96
N GLY A 80 -3.82 -5.45 9.33
CA GLY A 80 -2.37 -5.24 9.22
C GLY A 80 -1.97 -3.80 9.52
N SER A 81 -0.86 -3.34 8.93
CA SER A 81 -0.35 -1.97 9.10
C SER A 81 0.25 -1.44 7.79
N ASP A 82 0.20 -0.12 7.59
CA ASP A 82 0.91 0.56 6.51
C ASP A 82 1.90 1.58 7.05
N HIS A 83 3.03 1.74 6.37
CA HIS A 83 3.96 2.85 6.52
C HIS A 83 4.02 3.62 5.21
N LEU A 84 3.46 4.83 5.22
CA LEU A 84 3.50 5.77 4.12
C LEU A 84 4.62 6.78 4.36
N ARG A 85 5.51 6.92 3.37
CA ARG A 85 6.55 7.94 3.34
C ARG A 85 6.36 8.79 2.10
N CYS A 86 6.21 10.10 2.28
CA CYS A 86 6.07 11.09 1.21
C CYS A 86 7.19 12.13 1.30
N GLU A 87 7.93 12.30 0.21
CA GLU A 87 8.94 13.35 0.05
C GLU A 87 8.35 14.50 -0.78
N PHE A 88 8.38 15.71 -0.24
CA PHE A 88 7.86 16.91 -0.90
C PHE A 88 8.93 17.48 -1.83
N LEU A 89 8.64 17.49 -3.13
CA LEU A 89 9.56 17.96 -4.16
C LEU A 89 9.27 19.41 -4.54
N ALA A 90 10.27 20.11 -5.07
CA ALA A 90 10.06 21.43 -5.67
C ALA A 90 9.20 21.30 -6.94
N GLY A 91 8.01 21.89 -6.93
CA GLY A 91 7.20 22.07 -8.14
C GLY A 91 6.42 20.84 -8.63
N GLY A 92 5.83 20.06 -7.72
CA GLY A 92 4.97 18.94 -8.11
C GLY A 92 4.31 18.22 -6.93
N PRO A 93 3.56 17.14 -7.19
CA PRO A 93 3.04 16.29 -6.13
C PRO A 93 4.20 15.60 -5.39
N PRO A 94 4.03 15.26 -4.10
CA PRO A 94 5.04 14.53 -3.36
C PRO A 94 5.30 13.14 -3.97
N ARG A 95 6.53 12.65 -3.82
CA ARG A 95 6.87 11.26 -4.13
C ARG A 95 6.55 10.40 -2.93
N CYS A 96 5.55 9.54 -3.05
CA CYS A 96 5.10 8.68 -1.96
C CYS A 96 5.40 7.20 -2.23
N VAL A 97 5.78 6.49 -1.17
CA VAL A 97 5.93 5.03 -1.11
C VAL A 97 5.19 4.53 0.12
N SER A 98 4.33 3.53 -0.07
CA SER A 98 3.58 2.85 0.98
C SER A 98 4.00 1.38 1.07
N HIS A 99 4.18 0.88 2.29
CA HIS A 99 4.52 -0.50 2.61
C HIS A 99 3.39 -1.14 3.44
N ALA A 100 2.35 -1.57 2.74
CA ALA A 100 1.17 -2.14 3.37
C ALA A 100 1.38 -3.63 3.67
N THR A 101 1.42 -3.98 4.95
CA THR A 101 1.38 -5.37 5.44
C THR A 101 -0.07 -5.79 5.68
N LEU A 102 -0.46 -6.94 5.14
CA LEU A 102 -1.81 -7.50 5.21
C LEU A 102 -1.69 -8.99 5.58
N GLY A 103 -1.92 -9.32 6.85
CA GLY A 103 -1.61 -10.64 7.39
C GLY A 103 -0.11 -10.98 7.27
N ARG A 104 0.22 -12.06 6.55
CA ARG A 104 1.62 -12.53 6.34
C ARG A 104 2.19 -12.11 4.99
N SER A 105 1.67 -11.05 4.38
CA SER A 105 2.03 -10.60 3.03
C SER A 105 2.16 -9.09 3.01
N MET A 106 2.93 -8.57 2.06
CA MET A 106 3.19 -7.14 1.91
C MET A 106 2.90 -6.71 0.48
N LEU A 107 2.47 -5.46 0.32
CA LEU A 107 2.41 -4.73 -0.94
C LEU A 107 3.28 -3.48 -0.82
N VAL A 108 3.99 -3.15 -1.89
CA VAL A 108 4.67 -1.86 -2.05
C VAL A 108 3.89 -1.07 -3.10
N ILE A 109 3.48 0.14 -2.73
CA ILE A 109 2.65 1.01 -3.56
C ILE A 109 3.38 2.33 -3.76
N GLU A 110 3.60 2.72 -5.02
CA GLU A 110 4.40 3.90 -5.35
C GLU A 110 3.85 4.65 -6.58
N GLY A 111 4.29 5.89 -6.72
CA GLY A 111 4.07 6.73 -7.90
C GLY A 111 2.77 7.54 -7.87
N THR A 112 2.59 8.36 -8.91
CA THR A 112 1.46 9.27 -9.07
C THR A 112 0.92 9.12 -10.49
N PRO A 113 -0.15 8.33 -10.73
CA PRO A 113 -1.04 7.70 -9.73
C PRO A 113 -0.42 6.47 -9.03
N PRO A 114 -0.83 6.14 -7.78
CA PRO A 114 -0.23 5.06 -7.01
C PRO A 114 -0.51 3.66 -7.58
N ARG A 115 0.54 2.84 -7.73
CA ARG A 115 0.51 1.49 -8.30
C ARG A 115 1.23 0.49 -7.43
N VAL A 116 0.77 -0.76 -7.46
CA VAL A 116 1.50 -1.87 -6.84
C VAL A 116 2.76 -2.14 -7.66
N THR A 117 3.93 -1.94 -7.05
CA THR A 117 5.25 -2.16 -7.67
C THR A 117 5.89 -3.47 -7.22
N LEU A 118 5.57 -3.92 -6.00
CA LEU A 118 6.06 -5.17 -5.44
C LEU A 118 5.02 -5.78 -4.50
N GLY A 119 5.07 -7.10 -4.37
CA GLY A 119 4.30 -7.82 -3.36
C GLY A 119 5.01 -9.08 -2.90
N THR A 120 4.67 -9.56 -1.71
CA THR A 120 5.22 -10.76 -1.09
C THR A 120 4.11 -11.72 -0.66
N GLY A 121 4.46 -12.98 -0.36
CA GLY A 121 3.50 -13.98 0.09
C GLY A 121 2.37 -14.18 -0.92
N ARG A 122 1.10 -14.01 -0.50
CA ARG A 122 -0.06 -14.15 -1.39
C ARG A 122 -0.13 -13.08 -2.49
N PHE A 123 0.66 -12.02 -2.36
CA PHE A 123 0.78 -10.94 -3.36
C PHE A 123 2.07 -11.03 -4.19
N ALA A 124 2.80 -12.14 -4.11
CA ALA A 124 4.02 -12.31 -4.92
C ALA A 124 3.71 -12.13 -6.42
N GLY A 125 4.39 -11.18 -7.06
CA GLY A 125 4.20 -10.85 -8.47
C GLY A 125 2.88 -10.14 -8.80
N ALA A 126 2.11 -9.72 -7.79
CA ALA A 126 0.88 -8.97 -7.99
C ALA A 126 1.14 -7.60 -8.63
N THR A 127 0.15 -7.13 -9.38
CA THR A 127 0.13 -5.79 -9.98
C THR A 127 -1.17 -5.10 -9.62
N GLY A 128 -1.26 -3.78 -9.80
CA GLY A 128 -2.50 -3.09 -9.44
C GLY A 128 -2.37 -1.59 -9.35
N ARG A 129 -3.44 -0.95 -8.87
CA ARG A 129 -3.49 0.47 -8.59
C ARG A 129 -4.39 0.80 -7.43
N VAL A 130 -4.09 1.89 -6.74
CA VAL A 130 -5.03 2.55 -5.84
C VAL A 130 -6.04 3.30 -6.71
N VAL A 131 -7.32 2.99 -6.53
CA VAL A 131 -8.44 3.60 -7.25
C VAL A 131 -8.95 4.83 -6.52
N SER A 132 -8.92 4.81 -5.18
CA SER A 132 -9.21 5.97 -4.35
C SER A 132 -8.45 5.90 -3.04
N ALA A 133 -7.97 7.05 -2.56
CA ALA A 133 -7.50 7.27 -1.19
C ALA A 133 -8.14 8.58 -0.73
N LYS A 134 -9.07 8.51 0.23
CA LYS A 134 -9.85 9.67 0.69
C LYS A 134 -9.63 9.88 2.17
N GLU A 135 -9.12 11.05 2.52
CA GLU A 135 -8.98 11.49 3.91
C GLU A 135 -10.36 11.64 4.58
N VAL A 136 -10.46 11.18 5.83
CA VAL A 136 -11.66 11.20 6.66
C VAL A 136 -11.61 12.43 7.56
N ARG A 137 -12.13 13.54 7.04
CA ARG A 137 -12.07 14.86 7.70
C ARG A 137 -13.15 15.09 8.78
N GLN A 138 -13.59 14.03 9.46
CA GLN A 138 -14.65 14.12 10.46
C GLN A 138 -14.13 14.51 11.85
N ALA A 139 -12.85 14.25 12.14
CA ALA A 139 -12.21 14.61 13.39
C ALA A 139 -11.56 16.02 13.32
N PRO A 140 -11.41 16.73 14.45
CA PRO A 140 -10.67 17.99 14.51
C PRO A 140 -9.22 17.84 14.04
N PRO A 141 -8.59 18.85 13.39
CA PRO A 141 -7.20 18.79 12.92
C PRO A 141 -6.14 18.49 14.01
N THR A 142 -6.51 18.68 15.28
CA THR A 142 -5.69 18.39 16.45
C THR A 142 -5.62 16.90 16.80
N GLU A 143 -6.45 16.06 16.18
CA GLU A 143 -6.54 14.63 16.44
C GLU A 143 -5.93 13.81 15.31
N LEU A 144 -5.27 12.70 15.65
CA LEU A 144 -4.69 11.78 14.64
C LEU A 144 -5.76 11.28 13.67
N ALA A 145 -6.98 11.07 14.18
CA ALA A 145 -8.14 10.65 13.40
C ALA A 145 -8.49 11.60 12.23
N HIS A 146 -8.01 12.85 12.24
CA HIS A 146 -8.17 13.76 11.11
C HIS A 146 -7.48 13.24 9.84
N ASN A 147 -6.45 12.41 10.02
CA ASN A 147 -5.61 11.89 8.95
C ASN A 147 -5.98 10.46 8.57
N ASP A 148 -7.08 9.92 9.09
CA ASP A 148 -7.56 8.58 8.72
C ASP A 148 -7.95 8.55 7.23
N ILE A 149 -7.82 7.40 6.58
CA ILE A 149 -7.98 7.28 5.11
C ILE A 149 -8.86 6.10 4.73
N ASP A 150 -9.81 6.32 3.83
CA ASP A 150 -10.50 5.26 3.10
C ASP A 150 -9.76 4.94 1.79
N VAL A 151 -9.23 3.73 1.68
CA VAL A 151 -8.48 3.24 0.53
C VAL A 151 -9.28 2.17 -0.22
N VAL A 152 -9.33 2.31 -1.56
CA VAL A 152 -9.79 1.25 -2.46
C VAL A 152 -8.69 0.96 -3.46
N ALA A 153 -8.19 -0.27 -3.48
CA ALA A 153 -7.18 -0.73 -4.41
C ALA A 153 -7.68 -1.92 -5.24
N ARG A 154 -7.28 -1.99 -6.51
CA ARG A 154 -7.50 -3.17 -7.36
C ARG A 154 -6.17 -3.86 -7.60
N VAL A 155 -6.07 -5.11 -7.17
CA VAL A 155 -4.85 -5.91 -7.22
C VAL A 155 -5.10 -7.17 -8.02
N THR A 156 -4.31 -7.40 -9.06
CA THR A 156 -4.31 -8.62 -9.87
C THR A 156 -3.21 -9.56 -9.35
N LEU A 157 -3.63 -10.71 -8.85
CA LEU A 157 -2.78 -11.81 -8.42
C LEU A 157 -2.33 -12.64 -9.62
N ARG A 158 -1.13 -13.22 -9.54
CA ARG A 158 -0.61 -14.18 -10.51
C ARG A 158 -1.03 -15.60 -10.20
#